data_AF-A0A0X8JLR4-F1
#
_entry.id   AF-A0A0X8JLR4-F1
#
_cell.length_a   1.000
_cell.length_b   1.000
_cell.length_c   1.000
_cell.angle_alpha   90.00
_cell.angle_beta   90.00
_cell.angle_gamma   90.00
#
_symmetry.space_group_name_H-M   'P 1'
#
loop_
_entity.id
_entity.type
_entity.pdbx_description
1 polymer ?
#
loop_
_entity_poly.entity_id
_entity_poly.type
_entity_poly.pdbx_seq_one_letter_code
_entity_poly.pdbx_strand_id
1 'polypeptide(L)'
;MRNIPALCAFLLCLPLTAWPQSTPPDAAGREVFTDSASVMCAAWAEPALKPGGERMRRLLEALELDAYVSARHGGTGFNPRDLDALLARVERICAAHPERGLAEVWREQKKTWHRGPWKTTMTRCRDILAAGDHNEDAFFFGIWLYAYDQARDGSNIGEALRDIPAGAAELVWKECAHTPDAPLLDVLRRMQGK
;
A
#
# COMPACT_ATOMS: atom_id res chain seq x y z
N MET A 1 15.58 10.66 25.19
CA MET A 1 16.03 9.45 24.47
C MET A 1 14.92 8.42 24.61
N ARG A 2 14.07 8.28 23.59
CA ARG A 2 12.84 7.48 23.66
C ARG A 2 12.89 6.50 22.50
N ASN A 3 12.85 5.21 22.83
CA ASN A 3 13.14 4.09 21.94
C ASN A 3 12.35 4.18 20.63
N ILE A 4 13.10 4.18 19.54
CA ILE A 4 12.67 4.19 18.15
C ILE A 4 11.99 2.85 17.84
N PRO A 5 10.80 2.80 17.22
CA PRO A 5 10.32 1.55 16.64
C PRO A 5 11.16 1.28 15.39
N ALA A 6 12.04 0.27 15.48
CA ALA A 6 13.00 -0.13 14.45
C ALA A 6 12.40 -0.41 13.05
N LEU A 7 11.06 -0.49 12.93
CA LEU A 7 10.33 -0.67 11.67
C LEU A 7 10.37 0.54 10.74
N CYS A 8 10.27 1.77 11.26
CA CYS A 8 10.26 2.98 10.44
C CYS A 8 11.62 3.30 9.79
N ALA A 9 12.72 3.01 10.49
CA ALA A 9 14.06 3.16 9.95
C ALA A 9 14.41 2.05 8.95
N PHE A 10 13.82 0.86 9.08
CA PHE A 10 14.00 -0.21 8.11
C PHE A 10 13.29 0.11 6.79
N LEU A 11 12.01 0.49 6.81
CA LEU A 11 11.22 0.76 5.60
C LEU A 11 11.78 1.88 4.70
N LEU A 12 12.46 2.87 5.29
CA LEU A 12 13.07 3.99 4.55
C LEU A 12 14.45 3.65 3.95
N CYS A 13 15.14 2.63 4.47
CA CYS A 13 16.49 2.24 4.05
C CYS A 13 16.53 0.89 3.31
N LEU A 14 15.39 0.22 3.13
CA LEU A 14 15.37 -1.05 2.42
C LEU A 14 15.63 -0.80 0.93
N PRO A 15 16.74 -1.30 0.35
CA PRO A 15 16.87 -1.35 -1.10
C PRO A 15 15.66 -2.10 -1.66
N LEU A 16 15.19 -1.75 -2.86
CA LEU A 16 14.06 -2.41 -3.52
C LEU A 16 14.16 -3.94 -3.43
N THR A 17 15.38 -4.49 -3.46
CA THR A 17 15.72 -5.91 -3.24
C THR A 17 15.29 -6.52 -1.89
N ALA A 18 14.76 -5.74 -0.95
CA ALA A 18 14.22 -6.21 0.32
C ALA A 18 12.69 -6.13 0.39
N TRP A 19 12.02 -5.75 -0.71
CA TRP A 19 10.59 -5.91 -0.83
C TRP A 19 10.27 -7.41 -0.91
N PRO A 20 9.38 -7.89 -0.04
CA PRO A 20 9.12 -9.31 0.07
C PRO A 20 8.22 -9.77 -1.08
N GLN A 21 8.69 -10.79 -1.79
CA GLN A 21 8.23 -11.17 -3.11
C GLN A 21 7.06 -12.18 -3.04
N SER A 22 6.07 -11.99 -3.91
CA SER A 22 5.00 -12.97 -4.18
C SER A 22 5.24 -13.80 -5.44
N THR A 23 6.14 -13.38 -6.33
CA THR A 23 6.53 -14.16 -7.52
C THR A 23 8.03 -14.09 -7.79
N PRO A 24 8.63 -15.11 -8.46
CA PRO A 24 10.04 -15.08 -8.82
C PRO A 24 10.36 -13.86 -9.69
N PRO A 25 11.61 -13.35 -9.65
CA PRO A 25 12.02 -12.32 -10.57
C PRO A 25 11.79 -12.73 -12.03
N ASP A 26 11.50 -11.76 -12.90
CA ASP A 26 11.36 -12.03 -14.33
C ASP A 26 12.69 -12.52 -14.95
N ALA A 27 12.67 -12.89 -16.23
CA ALA A 27 13.88 -13.36 -16.93
C ALA A 27 15.01 -12.30 -16.98
N ALA A 28 14.73 -11.04 -16.66
CA ALA A 28 15.71 -9.95 -16.55
C ALA A 28 16.16 -9.73 -15.09
N GLY A 29 15.76 -10.58 -14.14
CA GLY A 29 16.09 -10.47 -12.72
C GLY A 29 15.33 -9.37 -11.99
N ARG A 30 14.23 -8.85 -12.56
CA ARG A 30 13.45 -7.76 -11.98
C ARG A 30 12.34 -8.30 -11.09
N GLU A 31 12.07 -7.60 -9.99
CA GLU A 31 11.02 -7.98 -9.04
C GLU A 31 9.64 -7.90 -9.67
N VAL A 32 8.80 -8.91 -9.42
CA VAL A 32 7.45 -9.01 -9.95
C VAL A 32 6.47 -8.99 -8.77
N PHE A 33 5.65 -7.94 -8.73
CA PHE A 33 4.51 -7.85 -7.82
C PHE A 33 3.28 -8.36 -8.55
N THR A 34 2.55 -9.29 -7.93
CA THR A 34 1.30 -9.79 -8.49
C THR A 34 0.25 -8.68 -8.39
N ASP A 35 -0.55 -8.48 -9.45
CA ASP A 35 -1.74 -7.63 -9.34
C ASP A 35 -2.74 -8.31 -8.39
N SER A 36 -2.64 -7.98 -7.09
CA SER A 36 -3.42 -8.55 -5.99
C SER A 36 -4.93 -8.50 -6.25
N ALA A 37 -5.40 -7.60 -7.13
CA ALA A 37 -6.78 -7.50 -7.54
C ALA A 37 -7.28 -8.67 -8.42
N SER A 38 -6.36 -9.36 -9.11
CA SER A 38 -6.65 -10.46 -10.04
C SER A 38 -6.33 -11.84 -9.45
N VAL A 39 -5.79 -11.88 -8.24
CA VAL A 39 -5.30 -13.09 -7.58
C VAL A 39 -6.44 -13.91 -6.95
N MET A 40 -6.31 -15.24 -7.02
CA MET A 40 -7.15 -16.19 -6.28
C MET A 40 -6.61 -16.41 -4.87
N CYS A 41 -7.48 -16.69 -3.92
CA CYS A 41 -7.11 -16.99 -2.53
C CYS A 41 -6.01 -18.07 -2.41
N ALA A 42 -6.03 -19.11 -3.25
CA ALA A 42 -5.01 -20.16 -3.30
C ALA A 42 -3.60 -19.62 -3.57
N ALA A 43 -3.45 -18.80 -4.62
CA ALA A 43 -2.17 -18.25 -5.03
C ALA A 43 -1.65 -17.23 -4.00
N TRP A 44 -2.55 -16.50 -3.36
CA TRP A 44 -2.17 -15.59 -2.29
C TRP A 44 -1.65 -16.33 -1.05
N ALA A 45 -2.17 -17.52 -0.74
CA ALA A 45 -1.77 -18.31 0.42
C ALA A 45 -0.34 -18.88 0.33
N GLU A 46 0.30 -18.84 -0.84
CA GLU A 46 1.68 -19.27 -1.01
C GLU A 46 2.64 -18.42 -0.16
N PRO A 47 3.66 -19.02 0.47
CA PRO A 47 4.61 -18.30 1.31
C PRO A 47 5.51 -17.38 0.49
N ALA A 48 5.95 -16.27 1.09
CA ALA A 48 6.95 -15.39 0.50
C ALA A 48 8.23 -16.15 0.16
N LEU A 49 8.85 -15.77 -0.96
CA LEU A 49 10.08 -16.38 -1.45
C LEU A 49 11.29 -16.14 -0.55
N LYS A 50 11.24 -15.11 0.33
CA LYS A 50 12.32 -14.76 1.25
C LYS A 50 11.94 -15.04 2.71
N PRO A 51 12.75 -15.80 3.48
CA PRO A 51 12.55 -15.99 4.90
C PRO A 51 12.46 -14.66 5.66
N GLY A 52 11.45 -14.50 6.53
CA GLY A 52 11.24 -13.28 7.33
C GLY A 52 10.52 -12.13 6.62
N GLY A 53 10.28 -12.23 5.30
CA GLY A 53 9.60 -11.20 4.51
C GLY A 53 8.06 -11.28 4.54
N GLU A 54 7.50 -12.39 5.00
CA GLU A 54 6.06 -12.69 4.85
C GLU A 54 5.15 -11.61 5.43
N ARG A 55 5.42 -11.12 6.65
CA ARG A 55 4.58 -10.11 7.29
C ARG A 55 4.53 -8.81 6.49
N MET A 56 5.68 -8.37 5.99
CA MET A 56 5.77 -7.14 5.21
C MET A 56 5.10 -7.30 3.84
N ARG A 57 5.18 -8.49 3.23
CA ARG A 57 4.50 -8.80 1.96
C ARG A 57 3.00 -8.69 2.11
N ARG A 58 2.47 -9.38 3.11
CA ARG A 58 1.04 -9.38 3.43
C ARG A 58 0.51 -7.98 3.67
N LEU A 59 1.31 -7.13 4.33
CA LEU A 59 0.94 -5.74 4.58
C LEU A 59 0.89 -4.90 3.29
N LEU A 60 1.89 -5.02 2.42
CA LEU A 60 1.92 -4.26 1.16
C LEU A 60 0.81 -4.72 0.21
N GLU A 61 0.62 -6.03 0.04
CA GLU A 61 -0.48 -6.60 -0.75
C GLU A 61 -1.85 -6.18 -0.18
N ALA A 62 -1.98 -6.12 1.14
CA ALA A 62 -3.18 -5.60 1.81
C ALA A 62 -3.43 -4.12 1.50
N LEU A 63 -2.39 -3.27 1.51
CA LEU A 63 -2.51 -1.86 1.15
C LEU A 63 -2.94 -1.69 -0.31
N GLU A 64 -2.31 -2.42 -1.22
CA GLU A 64 -2.64 -2.44 -2.64
C GLU A 64 -4.09 -2.86 -2.88
N LEU A 65 -4.49 -3.99 -2.28
CA LEU A 65 -5.80 -4.57 -2.47
C LEU A 65 -6.89 -3.68 -1.85
N ASP A 66 -6.63 -3.13 -0.67
CA ASP A 66 -7.55 -2.19 -0.03
C ASP A 66 -7.73 -0.93 -0.86
N ALA A 67 -6.64 -0.40 -1.43
CA ALA A 67 -6.67 0.76 -2.31
C ALA A 67 -7.45 0.47 -3.59
N TYR A 68 -7.19 -0.67 -4.24
CA TYR A 68 -7.89 -1.12 -5.44
C TYR A 68 -9.40 -1.25 -5.20
N VAL A 69 -9.79 -2.01 -4.18
CA VAL A 69 -11.19 -2.23 -3.83
C VAL A 69 -11.88 -0.90 -3.50
N SER A 70 -11.20 -0.01 -2.79
CA SER A 70 -11.74 1.33 -2.49
C SER A 70 -11.96 2.15 -3.75
N ALA A 71 -10.96 2.23 -4.63
CA ALA A 71 -11.03 2.99 -5.88
C ALA A 71 -12.17 2.53 -6.78
N ARG A 72 -12.37 1.20 -6.90
CA ARG A 72 -13.40 0.60 -7.76
C ARG A 72 -14.81 0.67 -7.17
N HIS A 73 -14.95 0.81 -5.86
CA HIS A 73 -16.24 0.81 -5.17
C HIS A 73 -16.56 2.10 -4.42
N GLY A 74 -15.84 3.19 -4.70
CA GLY A 74 -16.12 4.53 -4.18
C GLY A 74 -15.68 4.78 -2.74
N GLY A 75 -14.85 3.92 -2.15
CA GLY A 75 -14.23 4.16 -0.84
C GLY A 75 -13.21 5.28 -0.92
N THR A 76 -13.22 6.20 0.05
CA THR A 76 -12.34 7.40 0.03
C THR A 76 -11.53 7.56 1.30
N GLY A 77 -11.78 6.74 2.31
CA GLY A 77 -11.09 6.81 3.61
C GLY A 77 -10.17 5.63 3.83
N PHE A 78 -9.03 5.93 4.44
CA PHE A 78 -8.06 4.93 4.87
C PHE A 78 -7.82 5.06 6.38
N ASN A 79 -7.79 3.90 7.05
CA ASN A 79 -7.43 3.77 8.44
C ASN A 79 -6.51 2.54 8.59
N PRO A 80 -5.19 2.73 8.76
CA PRO A 80 -4.24 1.62 8.81
C PRO A 80 -4.55 0.63 9.96
N ARG A 81 -5.16 1.13 11.05
CA ARG A 81 -5.56 0.30 12.20
C ARG A 81 -6.65 -0.72 11.89
N ASP A 82 -7.42 -0.52 10.82
CA ASP A 82 -8.46 -1.46 10.39
C ASP A 82 -7.88 -2.60 9.53
N LEU A 83 -6.63 -2.45 9.04
CA LEU A 83 -6.03 -3.32 8.03
C LEU A 83 -5.70 -4.71 8.58
N ASP A 84 -5.04 -4.80 9.74
CA ASP A 84 -4.68 -6.08 10.35
C ASP A 84 -5.92 -6.96 10.62
N ALA A 85 -6.97 -6.36 11.16
CA ALA A 85 -8.21 -7.08 11.45
C ALA A 85 -8.94 -7.50 10.17
N LEU A 86 -8.86 -6.70 9.09
CA LEU A 86 -9.40 -7.05 7.79
C LEU A 86 -8.62 -8.20 7.15
N LEU A 87 -7.30 -8.11 7.15
CA LEU A 87 -6.38 -9.14 6.67
C LEU A 87 -6.68 -10.49 7.33
N ALA A 88 -6.74 -10.55 8.66
CA ALA A 88 -7.05 -11.78 9.40
C ALA A 88 -8.45 -12.37 9.10
N ARG A 89 -9.42 -11.55 8.67
CA ARG A 89 -10.73 -12.06 8.22
C ARG A 89 -10.63 -12.66 6.81
N VAL A 90 -9.92 -11.98 5.91
CA VAL A 90 -9.71 -12.44 4.53
C VAL A 90 -8.91 -13.73 4.52
N GLU A 91 -7.83 -13.83 5.30
CA GLU A 91 -7.03 -15.05 5.44
C GLU A 91 -7.87 -16.26 5.84
N ARG A 92 -8.74 -16.11 6.84
CA ARG A 92 -9.62 -17.19 7.28
C ARG A 92 -10.59 -17.64 6.19
N ILE A 93 -11.13 -16.72 5.40
CA ILE A 93 -12.04 -17.06 4.29
C ILE A 93 -11.25 -17.73 3.17
N CYS A 94 -10.10 -17.18 2.80
CA CYS A 94 -9.26 -17.75 1.74
C CYS A 94 -8.74 -19.16 2.09
N ALA A 95 -8.46 -19.43 3.37
CA ALA A 95 -8.11 -20.78 3.81
C ALA A 95 -9.26 -21.78 3.67
N ALA A 96 -10.50 -21.33 3.84
CA ALA A 96 -11.70 -22.16 3.68
C ALA A 96 -12.17 -22.29 2.22
N HIS A 97 -11.89 -21.27 1.40
CA HIS A 97 -12.37 -21.12 0.02
C HIS A 97 -11.24 -20.67 -0.92
N PRO A 98 -10.24 -21.53 -1.19
CA PRO A 98 -9.06 -21.19 -1.99
C PRO A 98 -9.38 -20.82 -3.44
N GLU A 99 -10.54 -21.23 -3.96
CA GLU A 99 -11.03 -20.97 -5.31
C GLU A 99 -11.56 -19.54 -5.52
N ARG A 100 -11.78 -18.77 -4.45
CA ARG A 100 -12.40 -17.44 -4.54
C ARG A 100 -11.41 -16.34 -4.95
N GLY A 101 -11.95 -15.29 -5.58
CA GLY A 101 -11.25 -14.03 -5.85
C GLY A 101 -10.83 -13.32 -4.57
N LEU A 102 -9.55 -13.00 -4.44
CA LEU A 102 -9.04 -12.31 -3.27
C LEU A 102 -9.68 -10.92 -3.12
N ALA A 103 -9.81 -10.17 -4.22
CA ALA A 103 -10.49 -8.86 -4.24
C ALA A 103 -11.99 -8.94 -3.91
N GLU A 104 -12.65 -10.01 -4.36
CA GLU A 104 -14.06 -10.27 -4.06
C GLU A 104 -14.26 -10.48 -2.55
N VAL A 105 -13.45 -11.38 -1.96
CA VAL A 105 -13.45 -11.65 -0.53
C VAL A 105 -13.11 -10.37 0.26
N TRP A 106 -12.10 -9.62 -0.16
CA TRP A 106 -11.70 -8.37 0.50
C TRP A 106 -12.85 -7.36 0.54
N ARG A 107 -13.50 -7.13 -0.60
CA ARG A 107 -14.66 -6.24 -0.73
C ARG A 107 -15.79 -6.63 0.22
N GLU A 108 -16.13 -7.91 0.32
CA GLU A 108 -17.17 -8.40 1.22
C GLU A 108 -16.83 -8.17 2.70
N GLN A 109 -15.56 -8.29 3.05
CA GLN A 109 -15.10 -8.13 4.44
C GLN A 109 -14.81 -6.68 4.82
N LYS A 110 -14.63 -5.79 3.85
CA LYS A 110 -14.45 -4.36 4.07
C LYS A 110 -15.77 -3.70 4.46
N LYS A 111 -15.96 -3.53 5.77
CA LYS A 111 -17.17 -2.91 6.34
C LYS A 111 -17.08 -1.39 6.44
N THR A 112 -15.88 -0.81 6.32
CA THR A 112 -15.61 0.61 6.55
C THR A 112 -14.94 1.23 5.33
N TRP A 113 -15.70 2.01 4.56
CA TRP A 113 -15.27 2.59 3.28
C TRP A 113 -14.75 4.03 3.37
N HIS A 114 -15.15 4.74 4.43
CA HIS A 114 -14.87 6.16 4.62
C HIS A 114 -14.38 6.47 6.04
N ARG A 115 -13.89 5.48 6.80
CA ARG A 115 -13.36 5.68 8.15
C ARG A 115 -11.90 6.18 8.09
N GLY A 116 -11.42 6.73 9.19
CA GLY A 116 -10.03 7.17 9.37
C GLY A 116 -9.83 8.67 9.14
N PRO A 117 -8.71 9.23 9.62
CA PRO A 117 -8.38 10.64 9.44
C PRO A 117 -7.93 10.95 8.00
N TRP A 118 -7.44 9.94 7.27
CA TRP A 118 -6.87 10.10 5.95
C TRP A 118 -7.93 9.92 4.86
N LYS A 119 -8.02 10.89 3.94
CA LYS A 119 -8.99 10.92 2.84
C LYS A 119 -8.33 11.24 1.51
N THR A 120 -8.71 10.53 0.46
CA THR A 120 -8.17 10.71 -0.90
C THR A 120 -8.27 12.14 -1.42
N THR A 121 -9.35 12.85 -1.10
CA THR A 121 -9.62 14.21 -1.60
C THR A 121 -9.38 15.32 -0.58
N MET A 122 -9.19 14.99 0.71
CA MET A 122 -9.06 16.00 1.76
C MET A 122 -7.67 16.09 2.35
N THR A 123 -6.88 15.00 2.32
CA THR A 123 -5.53 15.03 2.88
C THR A 123 -4.63 15.97 2.09
N ARG A 124 -4.03 16.92 2.79
CA ARG A 124 -3.06 17.88 2.26
C ARG A 124 -1.66 17.57 2.76
N CYS A 125 -0.67 18.18 2.13
CA CYS A 125 0.71 18.07 2.55
C CYS A 125 0.96 18.46 4.00
N ARG A 126 0.32 19.53 4.48
CA ARG A 126 0.41 19.95 5.89
C ARG A 126 -0.04 18.87 6.88
N ASP A 127 -0.98 18.01 6.49
CA ASP A 127 -1.48 16.95 7.37
C ASP A 127 -0.42 15.85 7.53
N ILE A 128 0.32 15.56 6.45
CA ILE A 128 1.48 14.66 6.47
C ILE A 128 2.62 15.26 7.30
N LEU A 129 2.95 16.54 7.07
CA LEU A 129 3.99 17.25 7.81
C LEU A 129 3.68 17.31 9.32
N ALA A 130 2.42 17.57 9.67
CA ALA A 130 1.97 17.64 11.06
C ALA A 130 1.97 16.28 11.76
N ALA A 131 1.81 15.17 11.02
CA ALA A 131 1.90 13.82 11.56
C ALA A 131 3.34 13.47 12.01
N GLY A 132 4.33 14.18 11.45
CA GLY A 132 5.75 14.08 11.79
C GLY A 132 6.51 13.10 10.90
N ASP A 133 7.81 13.34 10.77
CA ASP A 133 8.74 12.40 10.14
C ASP A 133 8.61 11.04 10.84
N HIS A 134 8.53 9.97 10.05
CA HIS A 134 8.37 8.59 10.53
C HIS A 134 6.99 8.26 11.15
N ASN A 135 5.94 9.01 10.82
CA ASN A 135 4.59 8.58 11.13
C ASN A 135 4.17 7.40 10.22
N GLU A 136 4.07 6.21 10.82
CA GLU A 136 3.72 4.97 10.12
C GLU A 136 2.34 5.05 9.43
N ASP A 137 1.34 5.67 10.08
CA ASP A 137 0.00 5.79 9.51
C ASP A 137 0.00 6.68 8.25
N ALA A 138 0.76 7.78 8.27
CA ALA A 138 0.92 8.68 7.13
C ALA A 138 1.70 8.00 5.98
N PHE A 139 2.71 7.21 6.30
CA PHE A 139 3.47 6.43 5.33
C PHE A 139 2.59 5.39 4.62
N PHE A 140 1.83 4.58 5.38
CA PHE A 140 0.89 3.62 4.81
C PHE A 140 -0.20 4.29 4.01
N PHE A 141 -0.70 5.45 4.46
CA PHE A 141 -1.64 6.23 3.66
C PHE A 141 -1.03 6.69 2.33
N GLY A 142 0.23 7.11 2.31
CA GLY A 142 0.93 7.50 1.08
C GLY A 142 0.99 6.35 0.06
N ILE A 143 1.39 5.15 0.50
CA ILE A 143 1.41 3.94 -0.35
C ILE A 143 -0.01 3.60 -0.84
N TRP A 144 -0.98 3.57 0.08
CA TRP A 144 -2.38 3.28 -0.25
C TRP A 144 -2.95 4.30 -1.24
N LEU A 145 -2.66 5.59 -1.05
CA LEU A 145 -3.16 6.66 -1.92
C LEU A 145 -2.52 6.60 -3.31
N TYR A 146 -1.25 6.24 -3.38
CA TYR A 146 -0.56 5.98 -4.64
C TYR A 146 -1.23 4.82 -5.39
N ALA A 147 -1.43 3.67 -4.75
CA ALA A 147 -2.11 2.52 -5.35
C ALA A 147 -3.57 2.83 -5.72
N TYR A 148 -4.26 3.64 -4.92
CA TYR A 148 -5.64 4.07 -5.16
C TYR A 148 -5.76 4.87 -6.45
N ASP A 149 -4.83 5.80 -6.70
CA ASP A 149 -4.79 6.59 -7.93
C ASP A 149 -4.59 5.70 -9.16
N GLN A 150 -3.62 4.78 -9.09
CA GLN A 150 -3.35 3.84 -10.18
C GLN A 150 -4.56 2.94 -10.48
N ALA A 151 -5.24 2.46 -9.43
CA ALA A 151 -6.44 1.65 -9.57
C ALA A 151 -7.60 2.40 -10.25
N ARG A 152 -7.72 3.71 -10.02
CA ARG A 152 -8.73 4.57 -10.67
C ARG A 152 -8.47 4.72 -12.16
N ASP A 153 -7.21 4.86 -12.54
CA ASP A 153 -6.80 5.02 -13.93
C ASP A 153 -6.77 3.69 -14.70
N GLY A 154 -6.99 2.57 -14.01
CA GLY A 154 -6.94 1.23 -14.60
C GLY A 154 -5.52 0.71 -14.85
N SER A 155 -4.51 1.37 -14.28
CA SER A 155 -3.11 0.97 -14.35
C SER A 155 -2.85 -0.32 -13.58
N ASN A 156 -1.81 -1.06 -13.99
CA ASN A 156 -1.29 -2.18 -13.23
C ASN A 156 -0.56 -1.65 -11.97
N ILE A 157 -1.16 -1.85 -10.80
CA ILE A 157 -0.63 -1.35 -9.52
C ILE A 157 0.74 -1.96 -9.23
N GLY A 158 0.91 -3.26 -9.50
CA GLY A 158 2.19 -3.95 -9.31
C GLY A 158 3.30 -3.37 -10.16
N GLU A 159 3.00 -2.91 -11.39
CA GLU A 159 3.95 -2.18 -12.22
C GLU A 159 4.28 -0.80 -11.67
N ALA A 160 3.26 -0.04 -11.26
CA ALA A 160 3.46 1.31 -10.72
C ALA A 160 4.29 1.31 -9.42
N LEU A 161 4.14 0.29 -8.57
CA LEU A 161 4.94 0.15 -7.36
C LEU A 161 6.40 -0.23 -7.64
N ARG A 162 6.72 -0.88 -8.78
CA ARG A 162 8.11 -1.13 -9.20
C ARG A 162 8.87 0.15 -9.49
N ASP A 163 8.18 1.16 -9.99
CA ASP A 163 8.79 2.42 -10.43
C ASP A 163 8.86 3.46 -9.30
N ILE A 164 8.48 3.11 -8.06
CA ILE A 164 8.67 3.99 -6.91
C ILE A 164 10.18 4.14 -6.66
N PRO A 165 10.75 5.35 -6.81
CA PRO A 165 12.18 5.54 -6.61
C PRO A 165 12.56 5.29 -5.14
N ALA A 166 13.77 4.76 -4.92
CA ALA A 166 14.36 4.73 -3.60
C ALA A 166 14.42 6.17 -3.03
N GLY A 167 13.97 6.36 -1.80
CA GLY A 167 13.83 7.71 -1.20
C GLY A 167 12.56 8.47 -1.62
N ALA A 168 11.58 7.83 -2.28
CA ALA A 168 10.32 8.48 -2.65
C ALA A 168 9.62 9.17 -1.46
N ALA A 169 9.67 8.57 -0.26
CA ALA A 169 9.11 9.19 0.93
C ALA A 169 9.77 10.54 1.28
N GLU A 170 11.09 10.65 1.14
CA GLU A 170 11.85 11.88 1.37
C GLU A 170 11.52 12.93 0.30
N LEU A 171 11.35 12.50 -0.96
CA LEU A 171 10.92 13.38 -2.04
C LEU A 171 9.50 13.93 -1.78
N VAL A 172 8.54 13.07 -1.41
CA VAL A 172 7.18 13.51 -1.03
C VAL A 172 7.25 14.50 0.13
N TRP A 173 8.04 14.20 1.16
CA TRP A 173 8.20 15.06 2.33
C TRP A 173 8.76 16.43 1.93
N LYS A 174 9.81 16.45 1.12
CA LYS A 174 10.43 17.67 0.60
C LYS A 174 9.43 18.48 -0.22
N GLU A 175 8.72 17.88 -1.16
CA GLU A 175 7.71 18.57 -1.96
C GLU A 175 6.57 19.14 -1.09
N CYS A 176 6.12 18.37 -0.11
CA CYS A 176 5.10 18.81 0.83
C CYS A 176 5.57 19.98 1.69
N ALA A 177 6.83 20.02 2.10
CA ALA A 177 7.41 21.14 2.83
C ALA A 177 7.41 22.45 2.03
N HIS A 178 7.57 22.37 0.69
CA HIS A 178 7.49 23.54 -0.19
C HIS A 178 6.04 23.95 -0.51
N THR A 179 5.09 23.00 -0.46
CA THR A 179 3.69 23.21 -0.85
C THR A 179 2.69 22.67 0.19
N PRO A 180 2.69 23.19 1.44
CA PRO A 180 1.93 22.60 2.54
C PRO A 180 0.41 22.57 2.31
N ASP A 181 -0.13 23.49 1.51
CA ASP A 181 -1.55 23.55 1.19
C ASP A 181 -1.97 22.64 0.03
N ALA A 182 -1.03 22.07 -0.72
CA ALA A 182 -1.35 21.22 -1.86
C ALA A 182 -2.07 19.93 -1.41
N PRO A 183 -3.05 19.43 -2.20
CA PRO A 183 -3.56 18.08 -2.02
C PRO A 183 -2.42 17.07 -2.16
N LEU A 184 -2.34 16.10 -1.24
CA LEU A 184 -1.26 15.10 -1.27
C LEU A 184 -1.28 14.28 -2.57
N LEU A 185 -2.48 13.95 -3.06
CA LEU A 185 -2.66 13.22 -4.31
C LEU A 185 -2.01 13.93 -5.50
N ASP A 186 -2.09 15.26 -5.56
CA ASP A 186 -1.49 16.03 -6.65
C ASP A 186 0.04 16.01 -6.60
N VAL A 187 0.63 15.99 -5.40
CA VAL A 187 2.08 15.80 -5.23
C VAL A 187 2.49 14.42 -5.72
N LEU A 188 1.77 13.38 -5.32
CA LEU A 188 2.06 12.00 -5.76
C LEU A 188 1.96 11.86 -7.28
N ARG A 189 0.95 12.47 -7.92
CA ARG A 189 0.79 12.47 -9.38
C ARG A 189 1.93 13.17 -10.11
N ARG A 190 2.37 14.34 -9.63
CA ARG A 190 3.55 15.02 -10.21
C ARG A 190 4.80 14.17 -10.16
N MET A 191 5.00 13.44 -9.06
CA MET A 191 6.13 12.51 -8.94
C MET A 191 6.04 11.32 -9.88
N GLN A 192 4.84 10.97 -10.34
CA GLN A 192 4.61 9.96 -11.38
C GLN A 192 4.76 10.53 -12.81
N GLY A 193 5.00 11.83 -12.96
CA GLY A 193 5.00 12.51 -14.26
C GLY A 193 3.60 12.74 -14.85
N LYS A 194 2.55 12.71 -14.02
CA LYS A 194 1.17 13.04 -14.38
C LYS A 194 0.83 14.51 -14.08
#